data_AF-A0A2N1DIZ5-F1
#
_entry.id   AF-A0A2N1DIZ5-F1
#
_cell.length_a   1.000
_cell.length_b   1.000
_cell.length_c   1.000
_cell.angle_alpha   90.00
_cell.angle_beta   90.00
_cell.angle_gamma   90.00
#
_symmetry.space_group_name_H-M   'P 1'
#
loop_
_entity.id
_entity.type
_entity.pdbx_description
1 polymer ?
#
loop_
_entity_poly.entity_id
_entity_poly.type
_entity_poly.pdbx_seq_one_letter_code
_entity_poly.pdbx_strand_id
1 'polypeptide(L)'
;MSIIKQASLFTVFLIIFGFILRYYSIYDLGVNINFLSIAINVLIAGLIGGAGFYLGQLIGKESLAIKHLAFSAALVFLISHTLSYLLGLYQISWFAYVAVVFTAAFIAALRIPKIFNKAKHS
;
A
#
# COMPACT_ATOMS: atom_id res chain seq x y z
N MET A 1 2.47 -18.21 -8.63
CA MET A 1 3.26 -16.99 -8.95
C MET A 1 4.32 -16.82 -7.86
N SER A 2 5.58 -16.50 -8.21
CA SER A 2 6.64 -16.33 -7.20
C SER A 2 6.36 -15.17 -6.25
N ILE A 3 6.92 -15.21 -5.02
CA ILE A 3 6.77 -14.15 -4.02
C ILE A 3 7.24 -12.80 -4.58
N ILE A 4 8.40 -12.79 -5.25
CA ILE A 4 8.94 -11.58 -5.88
C ILE A 4 7.93 -10.98 -6.86
N LYS A 5 7.33 -11.79 -7.75
CA LYS A 5 6.33 -11.28 -8.71
C LYS A 5 5.08 -10.74 -8.01
N GLN A 6 4.63 -11.38 -6.93
CA GLN A 6 3.47 -10.92 -6.15
C GLN A 6 3.75 -9.59 -5.45
N ALA A 7 4.90 -9.48 -4.78
CA ALA A 7 5.32 -8.23 -4.15
C ALA A 7 5.50 -7.12 -5.19
N SER A 8 6.14 -7.38 -6.33
CA SER A 8 6.29 -6.38 -7.41
C SER A 8 4.94 -5.90 -7.94
N LEU A 9 4.00 -6.82 -8.19
CA LEU A 9 2.64 -6.45 -8.64
C LEU A 9 1.89 -5.64 -7.57
N PHE A 10 1.98 -6.04 -6.31
CA PHE A 10 1.40 -5.29 -5.20
C PHE A 10 1.98 -3.87 -5.14
N THR A 11 3.30 -3.71 -5.24
CA THR A 11 3.99 -2.41 -5.27
C THR A 11 3.47 -1.54 -6.41
N VAL A 12 3.36 -2.10 -7.62
CA VAL A 12 2.85 -1.37 -8.79
C VAL A 12 1.41 -0.91 -8.56
N PHE A 13 0.53 -1.78 -8.06
CA PHE A 13 -0.84 -1.39 -7.73
C PHE A 13 -0.88 -0.31 -6.65
N LEU A 14 -0.06 -0.42 -5.61
CA LEU A 14 0.01 0.56 -4.52
C LEU A 14 0.44 1.94 -5.04
N ILE A 15 1.43 1.97 -5.94
CA ILE A 15 1.88 3.20 -6.60
C ILE A 15 0.76 3.79 -7.46
N ILE A 16 0.12 3.00 -8.32
CA ILE A 16 -0.96 3.47 -9.21
C ILE A 16 -2.12 4.06 -8.39
N PHE A 17 -2.62 3.33 -7.39
CA PHE A 17 -3.71 3.83 -6.55
C PHE A 17 -3.30 5.05 -5.74
N GLY A 18 -2.08 5.06 -5.19
CA GLY A 18 -1.56 6.20 -4.47
C GLY A 18 -1.45 7.45 -5.34
N PHE A 19 -1.05 7.30 -6.61
CA PHE A 19 -1.02 8.41 -7.56
C PHE A 19 -2.42 8.92 -7.86
N ILE A 20 -3.35 8.05 -8.25
CA ILE A 20 -4.71 8.45 -8.64
C ILE A 20 -5.39 9.19 -7.49
N LEU A 21 -5.37 8.61 -6.29
CA LEU A 21 -6.10 9.15 -5.15
C LEU A 21 -5.46 10.44 -4.61
N ARG A 22 -4.12 10.51 -4.59
CA ARG A 22 -3.42 11.72 -4.12
C ARG A 22 -3.49 12.86 -5.13
N TYR A 23 -3.39 12.55 -6.42
CA TYR A 23 -3.56 13.53 -7.48
C TYR A 23 -4.98 14.11 -7.47
N TYR A 24 -6.00 13.25 -7.37
CA TYR A 24 -7.40 13.68 -7.27
C TYR A 24 -7.65 14.59 -6.06
N SER A 25 -7.14 14.22 -4.88
CA SER A 25 -7.28 15.04 -3.67
C SER A 25 -6.63 16.42 -3.80
N ILE A 26 -5.47 16.52 -4.44
CA ILE A 26 -4.77 17.80 -4.63
C ILE A 26 -5.48 18.68 -5.65
N TYR A 27 -5.99 18.07 -6.74
CA TYR A 27 -6.78 18.76 -7.75
C TYR A 27 -8.06 19.37 -7.13
N ASP A 28 -8.78 18.59 -6.32
CA ASP A 28 -10.01 19.02 -5.65
C ASP A 28 -9.77 20.18 -4.66
N LEU A 29 -8.66 20.14 -3.92
CA LEU A 29 -8.28 21.18 -2.97
C LEU A 29 -7.75 22.47 -3.63
N GLY A 30 -7.60 22.50 -4.96
CA GLY A 30 -7.08 23.66 -5.71
C GLY A 30 -5.64 24.02 -5.36
N VAL A 31 -4.89 23.11 -4.71
CA VAL A 31 -3.52 23.38 -4.27
C VAL A 31 -2.56 23.11 -5.42
N ASN A 32 -1.77 24.12 -5.79
CA ASN A 32 -0.77 23.98 -6.84
C ASN A 32 0.48 23.26 -6.31
N ILE A 33 0.42 21.94 -6.22
CA ILE A 33 1.55 21.09 -5.83
C ILE A 33 2.25 20.58 -7.10
N ASN A 34 3.58 20.66 -7.12
CA ASN A 34 4.38 20.12 -8.21
C ASN A 34 4.12 18.62 -8.38
N PHE A 35 3.69 18.21 -9.58
CA PHE A 35 3.47 16.82 -9.97
C PHE A 35 4.66 15.90 -9.60
N LEU A 36 5.89 16.39 -9.79
CA LEU A 36 7.09 15.63 -9.47
C LEU A 36 7.18 15.30 -7.97
N SER A 37 6.75 16.21 -7.10
CA SER A 37 6.74 15.99 -5.65
C SER A 37 5.71 14.93 -5.25
N ILE A 38 4.55 14.92 -5.91
CA ILE A 38 3.54 13.87 -5.73
C ILE A 38 4.14 12.53 -6.17
N ALA A 39 4.78 12.51 -7.33
CA ALA A 39 5.37 11.32 -7.91
C ALA A 39 6.43 10.68 -7.02
N ILE A 40 7.41 11.46 -6.58
CA ILE A 40 8.48 10.99 -5.70
C ILE A 40 7.91 10.44 -4.40
N ASN A 41 6.96 11.14 -3.80
CA ASN A 41 6.40 10.72 -2.51
C ASN A 41 5.61 9.40 -2.64
N VAL A 42 4.79 9.26 -3.68
CA VAL A 42 4.06 8.02 -3.96
C VAL A 42 5.01 6.87 -4.31
N LEU A 43 6.07 7.12 -5.09
CA LEU A 43 7.07 6.10 -5.42
C LEU A 43 7.78 5.59 -4.17
N ILE A 44 8.26 6.48 -3.30
CA ILE A 44 8.94 6.09 -2.05
C ILE A 44 7.99 5.29 -1.15
N ALA A 45 6.76 5.79 -0.94
CA ALA A 45 5.77 5.09 -0.12
C ALA A 45 5.41 3.72 -0.72
N GLY A 46 5.26 3.65 -2.04
CA GLY A 46 5.00 2.42 -2.78
C GLY A 46 6.11 1.38 -2.62
N LEU A 47 7.38 1.79 -2.79
CA LEU A 47 8.54 0.91 -2.60
C LEU A 47 8.62 0.37 -1.17
N ILE A 48 8.36 1.22 -0.18
CA ILE A 48 8.41 0.82 1.23
C ILE A 48 7.24 -0.09 1.59
N GLY A 49 6.03 0.20 1.11
CA GLY A 49 4.90 -0.72 1.22
C GLY A 49 5.17 -2.07 0.54
N GLY A 50 5.81 -2.04 -0.63
CA GLY A 50 6.29 -3.21 -1.35
C GLY A 50 7.25 -4.07 -0.53
N ALA A 51 8.23 -3.44 0.11
CA ALA A 51 9.18 -4.12 1.00
C ALA A 51 8.47 -4.75 2.20
N GLY A 52 7.55 -4.03 2.84
CA GLY A 52 6.73 -4.56 3.95
C GLY A 52 5.89 -5.77 3.52
N PHE A 53 5.24 -5.68 2.36
CA PHE A 53 4.47 -6.78 1.80
C PHE A 53 5.34 -8.00 1.48
N TYR A 54 6.51 -7.79 0.85
CA TYR A 54 7.46 -8.85 0.54
C TYR A 54 7.91 -9.61 1.79
N LEU A 55 8.30 -8.89 2.85
CA LEU A 55 8.69 -9.49 4.13
C LEU A 55 7.54 -10.27 4.77
N GLY A 56 6.32 -9.73 4.72
CA GLY A 56 5.14 -10.45 5.21
C GLY A 56 4.88 -11.73 4.41
N GLN A 57 5.05 -11.72 3.08
CA GLN A 57 4.89 -12.91 2.25
C GLN A 57 5.96 -13.98 2.51
N LEU A 58 7.20 -13.60 2.82
CA LEU A 58 8.26 -14.56 3.18
C LEU A 58 7.89 -15.36 4.44
N ILE A 59 7.19 -14.73 5.39
CA ILE A 59 6.72 -15.36 6.62
C ILE A 59 5.44 -16.16 6.38
N GLY A 60 4.44 -15.57 5.72
CA GLY A 60 3.14 -16.19 5.51
C GLY A 60 3.16 -17.33 4.50
N LYS A 61 4.05 -17.28 3.49
CA LYS A 61 4.22 -18.26 2.39
C LYS A 61 2.96 -18.57 1.59
N GLU A 62 1.91 -17.77 1.73
CA GLU A 62 0.65 -17.93 1.01
C GLU A 62 0.58 -17.00 -0.20
N SER A 63 0.10 -17.54 -1.32
CA SER A 63 -0.11 -16.76 -2.54
C SER A 63 -1.50 -16.13 -2.59
N LEU A 64 -1.57 -14.95 -3.21
CA LEU A 64 -2.82 -14.27 -3.56
C LEU A 64 -3.01 -14.26 -5.08
N ALA A 65 -4.27 -14.35 -5.51
CA ALA A 65 -4.64 -14.05 -6.90
C ALA A 65 -4.47 -12.56 -7.19
N ILE A 66 -4.23 -12.20 -8.46
CA ILE A 66 -3.94 -10.83 -8.89
C ILE A 66 -5.04 -9.84 -8.44
N LYS A 67 -6.32 -10.21 -8.57
CA LYS A 67 -7.44 -9.38 -8.11
C LYS A 67 -7.38 -9.05 -6.62
N HIS A 68 -6.93 -10.01 -5.79
CA HIS A 68 -6.80 -9.80 -4.36
C HIS A 68 -5.54 -9.00 -4.01
N LEU A 69 -4.48 -9.06 -4.84
CA LEU A 69 -3.32 -8.17 -4.70
C LEU A 69 -3.70 -6.71 -4.94
N ALA A 70 -4.46 -6.43 -6.02
CA ALA A 70 -4.96 -5.09 -6.30
C ALA A 70 -5.86 -4.58 -5.16
N PHE A 71 -6.81 -5.40 -4.70
CA PHE A 71 -7.64 -5.06 -3.54
C PHE A 71 -6.80 -4.78 -2.28
N SER A 72 -5.81 -5.62 -1.99
CA SER A 72 -4.91 -5.45 -0.84
C SER A 72 -4.15 -4.14 -0.92
N ALA A 73 -3.65 -3.77 -2.11
CA ALA A 73 -2.91 -2.52 -2.30
C ALA A 73 -3.80 -1.29 -2.08
N ALA A 74 -5.03 -1.31 -2.61
CA ALA A 74 -6.00 -0.24 -2.37
C ALA A 74 -6.37 -0.11 -0.88
N LEU A 75 -6.60 -1.25 -0.20
CA LEU A 75 -6.89 -1.29 1.23
C LEU A 75 -5.74 -0.74 2.06
N VAL A 76 -4.51 -1.17 1.77
CA VAL A 76 -3.30 -0.69 2.46
C VAL A 76 -3.15 0.81 2.26
N PHE A 77 -3.31 1.32 1.04
CA PHE A 77 -3.29 2.76 0.79
C PHE A 77 -4.31 3.50 1.66
N LEU A 78 -5.57 3.05 1.63
CA LEU A 78 -6.67 3.70 2.35
C LEU A 78 -6.40 3.71 3.87
N ILE A 79 -6.07 2.56 4.45
CA ILE A 79 -5.78 2.44 5.88
C ILE A 79 -4.60 3.33 6.25
N SER A 80 -3.50 3.27 5.50
CA SER A 80 -2.31 4.06 5.84
C SER A 80 -2.56 5.55 5.71
N HIS A 81 -3.31 5.98 4.70
CA HIS A 81 -3.66 7.38 4.49
C HIS A 81 -4.61 7.90 5.58
N THR A 82 -5.72 7.19 5.83
CA THR A 82 -6.69 7.56 6.86
C THR A 82 -6.07 7.54 8.25
N LEU A 83 -5.30 6.51 8.61
CA LEU A 83 -4.67 6.42 9.93
C LEU A 83 -3.66 7.55 10.13
N SER A 84 -2.88 7.87 9.11
CA SER A 84 -1.89 8.95 9.17
C SER A 84 -2.53 10.32 9.20
N TYR A 85 -3.70 10.51 8.56
CA TYR A 85 -4.50 11.72 8.67
C TYR A 85 -5.09 11.88 10.07
N LEU A 86 -5.77 10.85 10.58
CA LEU A 86 -6.43 10.89 11.90
C LEU A 86 -5.45 11.12 13.06
N LEU A 87 -4.26 10.54 12.97
CA LEU A 87 -3.21 10.67 13.99
C LEU A 87 -2.31 11.90 13.76
N GLY A 88 -2.60 12.73 12.75
CA GLY A 88 -1.78 13.90 12.43
C GLY A 88 -0.34 13.56 12.02
N LEU A 89 -0.06 12.32 11.59
CA LEU A 89 1.32 11.85 11.33
C LEU A 89 1.99 12.63 10.20
N TYR A 90 1.21 13.15 9.25
CA TYR A 90 1.72 14.03 8.20
C TYR A 90 2.36 15.31 8.75
N GLN A 91 1.87 15.81 9.89
CA GLN A 91 2.35 17.02 10.54
C GLN A 91 3.55 16.74 11.46
N ILE A 92 3.63 15.51 11.98
CA ILE A 92 4.70 15.09 12.89
C ILE A 92 5.96 14.73 12.11
N SER A 93 5.86 13.81 11.14
CA SER A 93 7.01 13.37 10.35
C SER A 93 6.59 12.50 9.16
N TRP A 94 7.20 12.75 8.00
CA TRP A 94 7.01 11.90 6.82
C TRP A 94 7.47 10.45 7.06
N PHE A 95 8.43 10.22 7.97
CA PHE A 95 8.88 8.89 8.37
C PHE A 95 7.78 8.08 9.09
N ALA A 96 6.90 8.76 9.85
CA ALA A 96 5.81 8.10 10.56
C ALA A 96 4.76 7.54 9.57
N TYR A 97 4.41 8.31 8.54
CA TYR A 97 3.56 7.84 7.44
C TYR A 97 4.15 6.60 6.76
N VAL A 98 5.45 6.65 6.47
CA VAL A 98 6.17 5.54 5.84
C VAL A 98 6.14 4.28 6.70
N ALA A 99 6.36 4.40 8.01
CA ALA A 99 6.28 3.28 8.95
C ALA A 99 4.89 2.64 8.99
N VAL A 100 3.83 3.46 8.91
CA VAL A 100 2.44 2.99 8.82
C VAL A 100 2.20 2.25 7.51
N VAL A 101 2.67 2.76 6.37
CA VAL A 101 2.55 2.08 5.07
C VAL A 101 3.25 0.72 5.09
N PHE A 102 4.47 0.67 5.60
CA PHE A 102 5.22 -0.58 5.76
C PHE A 102 4.45 -1.59 6.61
N THR A 103 3.99 -1.15 7.79
CA THR A 103 3.32 -2.02 8.76
C THR A 103 1.98 -2.53 8.23
N ALA A 104 1.17 -1.67 7.63
CA ALA A 104 -0.10 -2.06 7.03
C ALA A 104 0.11 -3.08 5.89
N ALA A 105 1.09 -2.85 5.03
CA ALA A 105 1.43 -3.77 3.94
C ALA A 105 1.92 -5.13 4.47
N PHE A 106 2.73 -5.12 5.53
CA PHE A 106 3.20 -6.34 6.19
C PHE A 106 2.05 -7.17 6.77
N ILE A 107 1.13 -6.56 7.54
CA ILE A 107 0.01 -7.33 8.10
C ILE A 107 -0.94 -7.79 6.99
N ALA A 108 -1.13 -6.98 5.94
CA ALA A 108 -1.93 -7.35 4.78
C ALA A 108 -1.40 -8.63 4.12
N ALA A 109 -0.09 -8.72 3.89
CA ALA A 109 0.56 -9.91 3.35
C ALA A 109 0.38 -11.16 4.23
N LEU A 110 0.23 -11.02 5.54
CA LEU A 110 0.05 -12.14 6.46
C LEU A 110 -1.41 -12.57 6.63
N ARG A 111 -2.35 -11.62 6.60
CA ARG A 111 -3.75 -11.85 6.97
C ARG A 111 -4.66 -12.04 5.76
N ILE A 112 -4.47 -11.25 4.70
CA ILE A 112 -5.37 -11.25 3.55
C ILE A 112 -5.36 -12.60 2.78
N PRO A 113 -4.22 -13.27 2.56
CA PRO A 113 -4.23 -14.61 1.96
C PRO A 113 -5.10 -15.59 2.74
N LYS A 114 -5.01 -15.58 4.07
CA LYS A 114 -5.77 -16.51 4.94
C LYS A 114 -7.27 -16.32 4.85
N ILE A 115 -7.73 -15.08 4.64
CA ILE A 115 -9.15 -14.76 4.50
C ILE A 115 -9.68 -15.29 3.16
N PHE A 116 -8.99 -14.97 2.07
CA PHE A 116 -9.46 -15.33 0.73
C PHE A 116 -9.21 -16.79 0.35
N ASN A 117 -8.16 -17.42 0.87
CA ASN A 117 -7.87 -18.83 0.60
C ASN A 117 -8.77 -19.76 1.41
N LYS A 118 -9.16 -19.40 2.65
CA LYS A 118 -10.19 -20.16 3.40
C LYS A 118 -11.53 -20.17 2.69
N ALA A 119 -11.93 -19.06 2.07
CA ALA A 119 -13.17 -18.96 1.32
C ALA A 119 -13.21 -19.85 0.05
N LYS A 120 -12.07 -20.42 -0.38
CA LYS A 120 -11.97 -21.29 -1.55
C LYS A 120 -12.08 -22.79 -1.22
N HIS A 121 -12.06 -23.13 0.07
CA HIS A 121 -12.07 -24.51 0.58
C HIS A 121 -13.25 -24.80 1.53
N SER A 122 -14.23 -23.89 1.59
CA SER A 122 -15.52 -24.09 2.27
C SER A 122 -16.63 -24.11 1.23
#